data_AF-A0A3P8ZM95-F1
#
_entry.id   AF-A0A3P8ZM95-F1
#
_cell.length_a   1.000
_cell.length_b   1.000
_cell.length_c   1.000
_cell.angle_alpha   90.00
_cell.angle_beta   90.00
_cell.angle_gamma   90.00
#
_symmetry.space_group_name_H-M   'P 1'
#
loop_
_entity.id
_entity.type
_entity.pdbx_description
1 polymer ?
#
loop_
_entity_poly.entity_id
_entity_poly.type
_entity_poly.pdbx_seq_one_letter_code
_entity_poly.pdbx_strand_id
1 'polypeptide(L)'
;MASSLLWCLLVTCVLSVVRIYGEERMVLKVLNLRASNLNNGMFQTPDGYVKVFLGPRYGGKTEVRNDQHDPWWKEEFGFFNALENDLLKLEVYDSDFVIDDLLGSCERSIKNGTFQHECFLKKGGTLHYTYTLGPIQQNLEDFENLEALE
;
A
#
# COMPACT_ATOMS: atom_id res chain seq x y z
N MET A 1 7.98 24.58 -46.90
CA MET A 1 7.15 24.58 -45.67
C MET A 1 6.75 23.17 -45.21
N ALA A 2 6.44 22.21 -46.10
CA ALA A 2 6.04 20.84 -45.72
C ALA A 2 7.13 19.99 -45.00
N SER A 3 8.41 20.14 -45.34
CA SER A 3 9.51 19.38 -44.71
C SER A 3 9.72 19.69 -43.22
N SER A 4 9.45 20.93 -42.80
CA SER A 4 9.57 21.36 -41.40
C SER A 4 8.43 20.78 -40.56
N LEU A 5 7.21 20.73 -41.12
CA LEU A 5 6.03 20.10 -40.50
C LEU A 5 6.23 18.60 -40.23
N LEU A 6 6.82 17.86 -41.19
CA LEU A 6 7.12 16.44 -41.03
C LEU A 6 8.14 16.18 -39.93
N TRP A 7 9.17 17.02 -39.83
CA TRP A 7 10.15 16.95 -38.75
C TRP A 7 9.54 17.27 -37.38
N CYS A 8 8.71 18.30 -37.29
CA CYS A 8 7.99 18.61 -36.06
C CYS A 8 7.09 17.45 -35.62
N LEU A 9 6.35 16.83 -36.54
CA LEU A 9 5.52 15.66 -36.25
C LEU A 9 6.33 14.44 -35.80
N LEU A 10 7.49 14.19 -36.42
CA LEU A 10 8.40 13.13 -36.00
C LEU A 10 8.95 13.38 -34.59
N VAL A 11 9.41 14.61 -34.31
CA VAL A 11 9.96 14.98 -33.00
C VAL A 11 8.88 14.89 -31.91
N THR A 12 7.66 15.38 -32.16
CA THR A 12 6.56 15.28 -31.18
C THR A 12 6.11 13.84 -30.97
N CYS A 13 6.09 13.01 -32.02
CA CYS A 13 5.78 11.58 -31.93
C CYS A 13 6.85 10.82 -31.13
N VAL A 14 8.13 11.10 -31.37
CA VAL A 14 9.22 10.49 -30.60
C VAL A 14 9.18 10.96 -29.14
N LEU A 15 8.93 12.24 -28.89
CA LEU A 15 8.76 12.76 -27.52
C LEU A 15 7.57 12.10 -26.81
N SER A 16 6.40 11.96 -27.45
CA SER A 16 5.26 11.31 -26.83
C SER A 16 5.51 9.84 -26.55
N VAL A 17 6.15 9.10 -27.47
CA VAL A 17 6.60 7.72 -27.24
C VAL A 17 7.56 7.66 -26.03
N VAL A 18 8.60 8.49 -26.00
CA VAL A 18 9.56 8.53 -24.88
C VAL A 18 8.87 8.89 -23.55
N ARG A 19 7.87 9.77 -23.56
CA ARG A 19 7.09 10.11 -22.35
C ARG A 19 6.21 8.95 -21.89
N ILE A 20 5.56 8.24 -22.83
CA ILE A 20 4.69 7.09 -22.54
C ILE A 20 5.49 5.91 -21.99
N TYR A 21 6.68 5.66 -22.52
CA TYR A 21 7.52 4.53 -22.11
C TYR A 21 8.57 4.88 -21.04
N GLY A 22 8.78 6.17 -20.78
CA GLY A 22 9.82 6.67 -19.88
C GLY A 22 9.33 7.06 -18.48
N GLU A 23 8.06 6.88 -18.14
CA GLU A 23 7.62 7.02 -16.74
C GLU A 23 8.18 5.86 -15.91
N GLU A 24 8.94 6.20 -14.87
CA GLU A 24 9.44 5.24 -13.90
C GLU A 24 8.25 4.54 -13.23
N ARG A 25 8.08 3.26 -13.54
CA ARG A 25 7.08 2.44 -12.88
C ARG A 25 7.53 2.20 -11.45
N MET A 26 6.82 2.82 -10.50
CA MET A 26 7.05 2.55 -9.09
C MET A 26 6.15 1.42 -8.60
N VAL A 27 6.64 0.71 -7.60
CA VAL A 27 5.90 -0.31 -6.86
C VAL A 27 5.79 0.17 -5.42
N LEU A 28 4.56 0.18 -4.92
CA LEU A 28 4.29 0.30 -3.50
C LEU A 28 4.26 -1.10 -2.88
N LYS A 29 5.05 -1.34 -1.83
CA LYS A 29 4.93 -2.48 -0.93
C LYS A 29 4.42 -1.99 0.42
N VAL A 30 3.42 -2.65 1.00
CA VAL A 30 2.88 -2.39 2.34
C VAL A 30 3.07 -3.66 3.17
N LEU A 31 3.74 -3.55 4.32
CA LEU A 31 4.18 -4.69 5.13
C LEU A 31 4.27 -4.31 6.62
N ASN A 32 4.72 -5.26 7.45
CA ASN A 32 4.91 -5.09 8.90
C ASN A 32 3.64 -4.60 9.62
N LEU A 33 2.48 -5.10 9.18
CA LEU A 33 1.19 -4.76 9.76
C LEU A 33 1.08 -5.35 11.15
N ARG A 34 0.79 -4.48 12.13
CA ARG A 34 0.43 -4.89 13.49
C ARG A 34 -0.54 -3.89 14.09
N ALA A 35 -1.37 -4.34 15.01
CA ALA A 35 -2.16 -3.44 15.83
C ALA A 35 -1.80 -3.60 17.31
N SER A 36 -2.08 -2.55 18.08
CA SER A 36 -1.92 -2.55 19.53
C SER A 36 -3.22 -2.09 20.17
N ASN A 37 -3.64 -2.76 21.26
CA ASN A 37 -4.83 -2.44 22.03
C ASN A 37 -6.12 -2.28 21.19
N LEU A 38 -6.35 -3.19 20.23
CA LEU A 38 -7.59 -3.19 19.45
C LEU A 38 -8.81 -3.30 20.36
N ASN A 39 -9.82 -2.49 20.05
CA ASN A 39 -11.06 -2.42 20.80
C ASN A 39 -12.24 -2.27 19.82
N ASN A 40 -13.29 -3.07 20.00
CA ASN A 40 -14.54 -2.97 19.24
C ASN A 40 -15.62 -2.13 19.95
N GLY A 41 -15.31 -1.57 21.13
CA GLY A 41 -16.23 -0.79 21.96
C GLY A 41 -17.09 -1.63 22.89
N MET A 42 -16.88 -2.96 22.94
CA MET A 42 -17.56 -3.91 23.83
C MET A 42 -16.54 -4.67 24.72
N PHE A 43 -17.02 -5.64 25.50
CA PHE A 43 -16.20 -6.48 26.38
C PHE A 43 -15.48 -7.64 25.66
N GLN A 44 -15.65 -7.78 24.35
CA GLN A 44 -15.09 -8.90 23.58
C GLN A 44 -13.77 -8.51 22.93
N THR A 45 -12.84 -9.46 22.87
CA THR A 45 -11.58 -9.27 22.15
C THR A 45 -11.86 -9.34 20.63
N PRO A 46 -11.35 -8.40 19.82
CA PRO A 46 -11.62 -8.39 18.38
C PRO A 46 -10.96 -9.53 17.60
N ASP A 47 -11.64 -9.95 16.54
CA ASP A 47 -11.16 -10.83 15.47
C ASP A 47 -10.60 -9.99 14.31
N GLY A 48 -9.39 -9.48 14.50
CA GLY A 48 -8.83 -8.41 13.67
C GLY A 48 -8.33 -8.82 12.29
N TYR A 49 -8.65 -8.04 11.26
CA TYR A 49 -7.98 -8.10 9.95
C TYR A 49 -7.89 -6.73 9.26
N VAL A 50 -7.00 -6.60 8.27
CA VAL A 50 -6.75 -5.32 7.57
C VAL A 50 -7.07 -5.45 6.08
N LYS A 51 -7.80 -4.48 5.51
CA LYS A 51 -7.97 -4.28 4.06
C LYS A 51 -7.06 -3.15 3.59
N VAL A 52 -6.40 -3.32 2.46
CA VAL A 52 -5.45 -2.34 1.92
C VAL A 52 -5.91 -1.85 0.54
N PHE A 53 -5.86 -0.54 0.33
CA PHE A 53 -6.24 0.12 -0.91
C PHE A 53 -5.21 1.18 -1.33
N LEU A 54 -5.08 1.39 -2.63
CA LEU A 54 -4.33 2.50 -3.22
C LEU A 54 -5.26 3.29 -4.16
N GLY A 55 -5.72 4.45 -3.70
CA GLY A 55 -6.84 5.16 -4.33
C GLY A 55 -8.07 4.23 -4.43
N PRO A 56 -8.66 4.04 -5.63
CA PRO A 56 -9.80 3.15 -5.81
C PRO A 56 -9.40 1.65 -5.92
N ARG A 57 -8.10 1.32 -5.95
CA ARG A 57 -7.63 -0.05 -6.20
C ARG A 57 -7.59 -0.85 -4.90
N TYR A 58 -8.31 -1.96 -4.85
CA TYR A 58 -8.22 -2.91 -3.75
C TYR A 58 -6.99 -3.82 -3.90
N GLY A 59 -6.15 -3.88 -2.86
CA GLY A 59 -4.93 -4.69 -2.82
C GLY A 59 -5.10 -6.05 -2.16
N GLY A 60 -6.19 -6.27 -1.43
CA GLY A 60 -6.44 -7.50 -0.68
C GLY A 60 -6.69 -7.24 0.81
N LYS A 61 -6.79 -8.35 1.56
CA LYS A 61 -6.89 -8.34 3.01
C LYS A 61 -5.99 -9.39 3.64
N THR A 62 -5.66 -9.17 4.91
CA THR A 62 -4.94 -10.16 5.74
C THR A 62 -5.88 -11.31 6.14
N GLU A 63 -5.30 -12.38 6.68
CA GLU A 63 -5.99 -13.34 7.52
C GLU A 63 -6.62 -12.65 8.74
N VAL A 64 -7.68 -13.27 9.24
CA VAL A 64 -8.30 -12.88 10.51
C VAL A 64 -7.46 -13.42 11.65
N ARG A 65 -7.14 -12.55 12.61
CA ARG A 65 -6.47 -12.90 13.87
C ARG A 65 -7.52 -12.89 14.96
N ASN A 66 -8.00 -14.09 15.28
CA ASN A 66 -9.09 -14.26 16.24
C ASN A 66 -8.63 -13.96 17.67
N ASP A 67 -9.49 -13.33 18.45
CA ASP A 67 -9.33 -13.05 19.88
C ASP A 67 -7.96 -12.42 20.23
N GLN A 68 -7.51 -11.43 19.47
CA GLN A 68 -6.23 -10.73 19.71
C GLN A 68 -6.37 -9.22 19.81
N HIS A 69 -5.99 -8.64 20.96
CA HIS A 69 -5.86 -7.19 21.12
C HIS A 69 -4.63 -6.61 20.39
N ASP A 70 -3.56 -7.40 20.28
CA ASP A 70 -2.28 -6.98 19.72
C ASP A 70 -1.84 -7.88 18.55
N PRO A 71 -2.64 -8.00 17.47
CA PRO A 71 -2.35 -8.91 16.37
C PRO A 71 -1.18 -8.44 15.50
N TRP A 72 -0.48 -9.42 14.92
CA TRP A 72 0.51 -9.22 13.86
C TRP A 72 0.12 -10.02 12.60
N TRP A 73 0.28 -9.40 11.43
CA TRP A 73 -0.01 -10.01 10.13
C TRP A 73 1.28 -10.10 9.31
N LYS A 74 1.51 -11.27 8.72
CA LYS A 74 2.72 -11.58 7.92
C LYS A 74 2.59 -11.13 6.47
N GLU A 75 1.37 -10.83 6.06
CA GLU A 75 0.99 -10.54 4.69
C GLU A 75 1.53 -9.19 4.26
N GLU A 76 2.00 -9.16 3.01
CA GLU A 76 2.46 -7.96 2.34
C GLU A 76 1.60 -7.69 1.12
N PHE A 77 1.42 -6.41 0.79
CA PHE A 77 0.58 -5.97 -0.33
C PHE A 77 1.39 -5.16 -1.32
N GLY A 78 1.31 -5.53 -2.60
CA GLY A 78 2.01 -4.88 -3.69
C GLY A 78 1.06 -4.15 -4.63
N PHE A 79 1.38 -2.90 -4.99
CA PHE A 79 0.71 -2.18 -6.07
C PHE A 79 1.71 -1.76 -7.14
N PHE A 80 1.57 -2.33 -8.33
CA PHE A 80 2.31 -1.88 -9.51
C PHE A 80 1.77 -0.55 -10.03
N ASN A 81 2.64 0.24 -10.67
CA ASN A 81 2.33 1.56 -11.23
C ASN A 81 1.71 2.47 -10.17
N ALA A 82 2.26 2.45 -8.96
CA ALA A 82 1.92 3.42 -7.93
C ALA A 82 2.56 4.76 -8.29
N LEU A 83 1.85 5.85 -8.03
CA LEU A 83 2.37 7.21 -8.25
C LEU A 83 2.61 7.90 -6.92
N GLU A 84 3.63 8.74 -6.87
CA GLU A 84 3.79 9.62 -5.72
C GLU A 84 2.51 10.45 -5.53
N ASN A 85 2.10 10.58 -4.28
CA ASN A 85 0.88 11.20 -3.81
C ASN A 85 -0.40 10.38 -3.93
N ASP A 86 -0.36 9.17 -4.49
CA ASP A 86 -1.50 8.25 -4.41
C ASP A 86 -1.94 8.05 -2.96
N LEU A 87 -3.24 7.88 -2.74
CA LEU A 87 -3.82 7.75 -1.41
C LEU A 87 -3.78 6.29 -0.97
N LEU A 88 -2.83 5.93 -0.11
CA LEU A 88 -2.82 4.65 0.59
C LEU A 88 -3.86 4.67 1.71
N LYS A 89 -4.80 3.73 1.69
CA LYS A 89 -5.83 3.54 2.71
C LYS A 89 -5.74 2.14 3.32
N LEU A 90 -5.72 2.08 4.64
CA LEU A 90 -5.79 0.83 5.41
C LEU A 90 -7.02 0.88 6.30
N GLU A 91 -7.86 -0.14 6.22
CA GLU A 91 -9.06 -0.29 7.05
C GLU A 91 -8.91 -1.51 7.95
N VAL A 92 -9.09 -1.33 9.26
CA VAL A 92 -9.04 -2.40 10.25
C VAL A 92 -10.45 -2.80 10.61
N TYR A 93 -10.74 -4.10 10.52
CA TYR A 93 -12.04 -4.69 10.78
C TYR A 93 -11.96 -5.72 11.92
N ASP A 94 -13.08 -5.86 12.63
CA ASP A 94 -13.42 -6.97 13.51
C ASP A 94 -14.32 -7.92 12.73
N SER A 95 -13.97 -9.21 12.64
CA SER A 95 -14.76 -10.18 11.88
C SER A 95 -15.92 -10.71 12.71
N ASP A 96 -17.10 -10.75 12.11
CA ASP A 96 -18.32 -11.22 12.77
C ASP A 96 -19.08 -12.20 11.87
N PHE A 97 -19.98 -13.01 12.45
CA PHE A 97 -20.75 -14.00 11.68
C PHE A 97 -21.64 -13.40 10.59
N VAL A 98 -22.05 -12.14 10.71
CA VAL A 98 -23.03 -11.51 9.81
C VAL A 98 -22.45 -10.30 9.09
N ILE A 99 -21.90 -9.33 9.82
CA ILE A 99 -21.35 -8.10 9.28
C ILE A 99 -20.08 -7.74 10.03
N ASP A 100 -18.95 -7.73 9.34
CA ASP A 100 -17.68 -7.28 9.91
C ASP A 100 -17.73 -5.79 10.30
N ASP A 101 -17.18 -5.50 11.47
CA ASP A 101 -17.25 -4.21 12.14
C ASP A 101 -16.00 -3.37 11.83
N LEU A 102 -16.16 -2.20 11.19
CA LEU A 102 -15.03 -1.30 10.94
C LEU A 102 -14.53 -0.67 12.25
N LEU A 103 -13.30 -1.02 12.67
CA LEU A 103 -12.64 -0.48 13.86
C LEU A 103 -12.00 0.89 13.59
N GLY A 104 -11.47 1.09 12.39
CA GLY A 104 -10.89 2.37 11.98
C GLY A 104 -10.28 2.32 10.58
N SER A 105 -9.97 3.51 10.07
CA SER A 105 -9.33 3.69 8.76
C SER A 105 -8.20 4.69 8.87
N CYS A 106 -7.12 4.44 8.14
CA CYS A 106 -5.96 5.31 8.04
C CYS A 106 -5.69 5.63 6.59
N GLU A 107 -5.54 6.90 6.27
CA GLU A 107 -5.31 7.39 4.91
C GLU A 107 -4.05 8.25 4.87
N ARG A 108 -3.22 8.05 3.86
CA ARG A 108 -1.99 8.82 3.66
C ARG A 108 -1.62 8.92 2.19
N SER A 109 -1.16 10.09 1.79
CA SER A 109 -0.53 10.31 0.49
C SER A 109 0.90 9.73 0.51
N ILE A 110 1.19 8.77 -0.38
CA ILE A 110 2.48 8.07 -0.39
C ILE A 110 3.61 8.91 -0.99
N LYS A 111 4.83 8.67 -0.49
CA LYS A 111 6.06 9.34 -0.90
C LYS A 111 7.13 8.32 -1.29
N ASN A 112 8.04 8.70 -2.19
CA ASN A 112 9.17 7.85 -2.56
C ASN A 112 10.05 7.57 -1.33
N GLY A 113 10.42 6.30 -1.13
CA GLY A 113 11.19 5.81 0.02
C GLY A 113 10.42 4.84 0.91
N THR A 114 11.04 4.48 2.04
CA THR A 114 10.50 3.57 3.06
C THR A 114 10.10 4.35 4.31
N PHE A 115 8.86 4.16 4.76
CA PHE A 115 8.30 4.88 5.90
C PHE A 115 7.58 3.93 6.85
N GLN A 116 7.83 4.11 8.14
CA GLN A 116 7.04 3.49 9.20
C GLN A 116 6.04 4.50 9.75
N HIS A 117 4.80 4.05 9.92
CA HIS A 117 3.73 4.88 10.43
C HIS A 117 2.92 4.16 11.49
N GLU A 118 2.25 4.99 12.27
CA GLU A 118 1.19 4.58 13.16
C GLU A 118 -0.01 5.51 13.01
N CYS A 119 -1.20 4.99 13.28
CA CYS A 119 -2.43 5.76 13.28
C CYS A 119 -3.42 5.21 14.30
N PHE A 120 -4.13 6.13 14.95
CA PHE A 120 -5.14 5.81 15.96
C PHE A 120 -6.46 5.42 15.29
N LEU A 121 -7.02 4.29 15.72
CA LEU A 121 -8.28 3.78 15.20
C LEU A 121 -9.46 4.43 15.93
N LYS A 122 -10.55 4.68 15.20
CA LYS A 122 -11.72 5.40 15.72
C LYS A 122 -12.38 4.68 16.89
N LYS A 123 -12.49 3.35 16.86
CA LYS A 123 -13.04 2.53 17.95
C LYS A 123 -12.03 2.21 19.06
N GLY A 124 -10.76 2.57 18.88
CA GLY A 124 -9.69 2.34 19.84
C GLY A 124 -8.59 1.41 19.31
N GLY A 125 -7.38 1.60 19.84
CA GLY A 125 -6.18 0.92 19.39
C GLY A 125 -5.39 1.72 18.34
N THR A 126 -4.22 1.20 18.00
CA THR A 126 -3.29 1.81 17.05
C THR A 126 -2.88 0.79 16.01
N LEU A 127 -3.00 1.14 14.73
CA LEU A 127 -2.43 0.36 13.64
C LEU A 127 -1.01 0.88 13.36
N HIS A 128 -0.04 -0.02 13.27
CA HIS A 128 1.32 0.26 12.80
C HIS A 128 1.59 -0.48 11.50
N TYR A 129 2.29 0.16 10.59
CA TYR A 129 2.64 -0.41 9.29
C TYR A 129 3.90 0.24 8.73
N THR A 130 4.52 -0.44 7.78
CA THR A 130 5.59 0.09 6.94
C THR A 130 5.12 0.09 5.50
N TYR A 131 5.49 1.11 4.73
CA TYR A 131 5.43 1.01 3.28
C TYR A 131 6.73 1.45 2.64
N THR A 132 7.00 0.91 1.45
CA THR A 132 8.09 1.31 0.57
C THR A 132 7.52 1.63 -0.78
N LEU A 133 7.77 2.83 -1.29
CA LEU A 133 7.50 3.21 -2.67
C LEU A 133 8.84 3.42 -3.39
N GLY A 134 9.08 2.69 -4.46
CA GLY A 134 10.34 2.81 -5.22
C GLY A 134 10.23 2.20 -6.61
N PRO A 135 11.22 2.42 -7.49
CA PRO A 135 11.25 1.84 -8.82
C PRO A 135 11.31 0.31 -8.76
N ILE A 136 10.71 -0.34 -9.76
CA ILE A 136 10.68 -1.82 -9.88
C ILE A 136 12.09 -2.42 -9.73
N GLN A 137 13.10 -1.81 -10.36
CA GLN A 137 14.47 -2.33 -10.41
C GLN A 137 15.13 -2.40 -9.02
N GLN A 138 14.98 -1.35 -8.20
CA GLN A 138 15.53 -1.35 -6.83
C GLN A 138 14.87 -2.40 -5.95
N ASN A 139 13.55 -2.60 -6.10
CA ASN A 139 12.82 -3.61 -5.33
C ASN A 139 13.17 -5.06 -5.70
N LEU A 140 13.75 -5.30 -6.90
CA LEU A 140 14.28 -6.59 -7.35
C LEU A 140 15.69 -6.81 -6.78
N GLU A 141 16.56 -5.80 -6.84
CA GLU A 141 17.91 -5.85 -6.26
C GLU A 141 17.86 -6.02 -4.72
N ASP A 142 16.93 -5.34 -4.03
CA ASP A 142 16.72 -5.51 -2.59
C ASP A 142 16.25 -6.93 -2.24
N PHE A 143 15.51 -7.61 -3.14
CA PHE A 143 15.05 -8.98 -2.93
C PHE A 143 16.17 -10.00 -3.16
N GLU A 144 16.98 -9.81 -4.21
CA GLU A 144 18.17 -10.65 -4.48
C GLU A 144 19.23 -10.52 -3.38
N ASN A 145 19.41 -9.32 -2.81
CA ASN A 145 20.34 -9.10 -1.69
C ASN A 145 19.87 -9.71 -0.37
N LEU A 146 18.56 -9.90 -0.17
CA LEU A 146 18.02 -10.60 1.00
C LEU A 146 18.23 -12.12 0.92
N GLU A 147 18.07 -12.72 -0.27
CA GLU A 147 18.35 -14.15 -0.49
C GLU A 147 19.85 -14.49 -0.41
N ALA A 148 20.74 -13.52 -0.68
CA ALA A 148 22.19 -13.71 -0.56
C ALA A 148 22.72 -13.69 0.90
N LEU A 149 21.85 -13.39 1.88
CA LEU A 149 22.20 -13.32 3.30
C LEU A 149 21.69 -14.53 4.13
N GLU A 150 21.05 -15.50 3.48
CA GLU A 150 20.73 -16.84 4.04
C GLU A 150 21.73 -17.91 3.58
#